data_AF-A0A2X4T0A6-F1
#
_entry.id   AF-A0A2X4T0A6-F1
#
_cell.length_a   1.000
_cell.length_b   1.000
_cell.length_c   1.000
_cell.angle_alpha   90.00
_cell.angle_beta   90.00
_cell.angle_gamma   90.00
#
_symmetry.space_group_name_H-M   'P 1'
#
loop_
_entity.id
_entity.type
_entity.pdbx_description
1 polymer ?
#
loop_
_entity_poly.entity_id
_entity_poly.type
_entity_poly.pdbx_seq_one_letter_code
_entity_poly.pdbx_strand_id
1 'polypeptide(L)' 'MASLIQVRDLLALRGRMEATQISHTLRAPQPMIDAMLKSTGDHG' A
#
# COMPACT_ATOMS: atom_id res chain seq x y z
N MET A 1 3.34 2.26 14.96
CA MET A 1 2.24 2.86 14.18
C MET A 1 2.75 3.00 12.77
N ALA A 2 2.10 2.38 11.80
CA ALA A 2 2.53 2.54 10.43
C ALA A 2 1.67 3.60 9.76
N SER A 3 2.32 4.57 9.13
CA SER A 3 1.66 5.74 8.56
C SER A 3 1.44 5.56 7.06
N LEU A 4 0.37 6.17 6.52
CA LEU A 4 0.08 6.20 5.08
C LEU A 4 1.27 6.70 4.24
N ILE A 5 2.10 7.58 4.80
CA ILE A 5 3.35 8.05 4.21
C ILE A 5 4.35 6.90 4.00
N GLN A 6 4.50 5.98 4.96
CA GLN A 6 5.37 4.81 4.82
C GLN A 6 4.84 3.82 3.78
N VAL A 7 3.50 3.68 3.61
CA VAL A 7 2.93 2.89 2.51
C VAL A 7 3.42 3.46 1.20
N ARG A 8 3.22 4.77 1.00
CA ARG A 8 3.51 5.44 -0.25
C ARG A 8 5.01 5.47 -0.53
N ASP A 9 5.84 5.72 0.48
CA ASP A 9 7.30 5.70 0.37
C ASP A 9 7.81 4.31 0.01
N LEU A 10 7.37 3.25 0.70
CA LEU A 10 7.71 1.86 0.35
C LEU A 10 7.22 1.47 -1.04
N LEU A 11 6.01 1.89 -1.41
CA LEU A 11 5.42 1.58 -2.70
C LEU A 11 6.11 2.33 -3.84
N ALA A 12 6.50 3.59 -3.61
CA ALA A 12 7.25 4.42 -4.54
C ALA A 12 8.71 3.95 -4.68
N LEU A 13 9.34 3.49 -3.58
CA LEU A 13 10.71 2.97 -3.57
C LEU A 13 10.82 1.57 -4.19
N ARG A 14 9.81 0.69 -4.02
CA ARG A 14 9.82 -0.67 -4.59
C ARG A 14 9.09 -0.80 -5.93
N GLY A 15 8.33 0.22 -6.36
CA GLY A 15 7.67 0.28 -7.67
C GLY A 15 6.48 -0.67 -7.88
N ARG A 16 6.48 -1.84 -7.22
CA ARG A 16 5.38 -2.80 -7.15
C ARG A 16 5.52 -3.59 -5.85
N MET A 17 4.58 -3.43 -4.94
CA MET A 17 4.51 -4.24 -3.72
C MET A 17 3.07 -4.72 -3.57
N GLU A 18 2.88 -6.02 -3.33
CA GLU A 18 1.53 -6.57 -3.19
C GLU A 18 0.85 -6.06 -1.90
N ALA A 19 -0.48 -5.91 -1.94
CA ALA A 19 -1.29 -5.46 -0.82
C ALA A 19 -0.98 -6.23 0.47
N THR A 20 -0.71 -7.53 0.36
CA THR A 20 -0.30 -8.42 1.44
C THR A 20 1.03 -8.02 2.09
N GLN A 21 2.05 -7.70 1.30
CA GLN A 21 3.37 -7.32 1.84
C GLN A 21 3.31 -5.95 2.52
N ILE A 22 2.58 -5.01 1.93
CA ILE A 22 2.35 -3.69 2.51
C ILE A 22 1.53 -3.82 3.78
N SER A 23 0.46 -4.61 3.77
CA SER A 23 -0.36 -4.91 4.95
C SER A 23 0.47 -5.47 6.10
N HIS A 24 1.37 -6.41 5.80
CA HIS A 24 2.26 -7.01 6.79
C HIS A 24 3.31 -6.00 7.30
N THR A 25 3.88 -5.18 6.41
CA THR A 25 4.89 -4.17 6.74
C THR A 25 4.31 -3.03 7.56
N LEU A 26 3.09 -2.60 7.24
CA LEU A 26 2.39 -1.53 7.94
C LEU A 26 1.49 -2.03 9.07
N ARG A 27 1.37 -3.34 9.29
CA ARG A 27 0.40 -3.91 10.25
C ARG A 27 -0.98 -3.28 10.04
N ALA A 28 -1.32 -3.01 8.78
CA ALA A 28 -2.55 -2.38 8.35
C ALA A 28 -3.42 -3.43 7.66
N PRO A 29 -4.75 -3.40 7.80
CA PRO A 29 -5.61 -4.41 7.19
C PRO A 29 -5.47 -4.40 5.66
N GLN A 30 -5.21 -5.58 5.07
CA GLN A 30 -5.20 -5.83 3.62
C GLN A 30 -6.30 -5.10 2.84
N PRO A 31 -7.59 -5.14 3.24
CA PRO A 31 -8.65 -4.47 2.47
C PRO A 31 -8.49 -2.94 2.38
N MET A 32 -7.87 -2.31 3.39
CA MET A 32 -7.60 -0.87 3.38
C MET A 32 -6.44 -0.54 2.41
N ILE A 33 -5.40 -1.36 2.39
CA ILE A 33 -4.28 -1.22 1.45
C ILE A 33 -4.74 -1.49 0.02
N ASP A 34 -5.54 -2.53 -0.19
CA ASP A 34 -6.11 -2.88 -1.49
C ASP A 34 -6.94 -1.72 -2.06
N ALA A 35 -7.79 -1.11 -1.24
CA ALA A 35 -8.55 0.08 -1.63
C ALA A 35 -7.65 1.28 -2.02
N MET A 36 -6.55 1.49 -1.29
CA MET A 36 -5.59 2.57 -1.60
C MET A 36 -4.80 2.30 -2.89
N LEU A 37 -4.41 1.05 -3.13
CA LEU A 37 -3.75 0.62 -4.36
C LEU A 37 -4.69 0.75 -5.55
N LYS A 38 -5.95 0.32 -5.39
CA LYS A 38 -7.00 0.45 -6.38
C LYS A 38 -7.23 1.93 -6.71
N SER A 39 -7.30 2.82 -5.73
CA SER A 39 -7.40 4.26 -5.97
C SER A 39 -6.18 4.89 -6.65
N THR A 40 -4.99 4.27 -6.57
CA THR A 40 -3.76 4.79 -7.19
C THR A 40 -3.53 4.20 -8.59
N GLY A 41 -4.20 3.09 -8.92
CA GLY A 41 -4.06 2.37 -10.19
C GLY A 41 -5.27 2.44 -11.15
N ASP A 42 -6.37 3.07 -10.75
CA ASP A 42 -7.64 3.09 -11.51
C ASP A 42 -7.84 4.39 -12.34
N HIS A 43 -6.77 4.94 -12.93
CA HIS A 43 -6.91 5.82 -14.10
C HIS A 43 -6.80 4.96 -15.37
N GLY A 44 -7.84 4.15 -15.61
CA GLY A 44 -8.04 3.35 -16.81
C GLY A 44 -9.52 3.22 -17.11
#